data_AF-A0A533UXL1-F1
#
_entry.id   AF-A0A533UXL1-F1
#
_cell.length_a   1.000
_cell.length_b   1.000
_cell.length_c   1.000
_cell.angle_alpha   90.00
_cell.angle_beta   90.00
_cell.angle_gamma   90.00
#
_symmetry.space_group_name_H-M   'P 1'
#
loop_
_entity.id
_entity.type
_entity.pdbx_description
1 polymer ?
#
loop_
_entity_poly.entity_id
_entity_poly.type
_entity_poly.pdbx_seq_one_letter_code
_entity_poly.pdbx_strand_id
1 'polypeptide(L)'
;MKTKCGHVTEKSYADAHGGLCRRCHSNFSFLLELEQKYGEDALVEYWYAQILTYPSGTKEEIVCFINHLIEFYQQKLTEVPSKTNYIKKMLYMLRSINEPFDIQTLR
;
A
#
# COMPACT_ATOMS: atom_id res chain seq x y z
N MET A 1 -9.81 -10.25 16.56
CA MET A 1 -10.86 -9.94 15.56
C MET A 1 -10.24 -9.90 14.18
N LYS A 2 -11.02 -10.17 13.12
CA LYS A 2 -10.58 -9.88 11.76
C LYS A 2 -10.68 -8.37 11.55
N THR A 3 -9.56 -7.74 11.23
CA THR A 3 -9.45 -6.29 11.06
C THR A 3 -9.92 -5.86 9.67
N LYS A 4 -9.99 -4.54 9.41
CA LYS A 4 -10.26 -4.00 8.07
C LYS A 4 -9.25 -4.53 7.04
N CYS A 5 -8.04 -4.85 7.50
CA CYS A 5 -7.02 -5.50 6.70
C CYS A 5 -7.12 -7.02 6.60
N GLY A 6 -8.22 -7.66 6.98
CA GLY A 6 -8.42 -9.10 6.84
C GLY A 6 -7.52 -9.98 7.72
N HIS A 7 -6.53 -9.39 8.41
CA HIS A 7 -5.63 -10.05 9.35
C HIS A 7 -6.27 -10.15 10.73
N VAL A 8 -5.83 -11.12 11.52
CA VAL A 8 -6.29 -11.27 12.91
C VAL A 8 -5.41 -10.42 13.83
N THR A 9 -6.02 -9.54 14.62
CA THR A 9 -5.31 -8.78 15.67
C THR A 9 -6.22 -8.56 16.89
N GLU A 10 -5.66 -8.04 17.97
CA GLU A 10 -6.42 -7.59 19.14
C GLU A 10 -7.39 -6.46 18.79
N LYS A 11 -8.62 -6.54 19.30
CA LYS A 11 -9.67 -5.55 19.01
C LYS A 11 -9.29 -4.14 19.47
N SER A 12 -8.73 -4.03 20.67
CA SER A 12 -8.21 -2.77 21.24
C SER A 12 -7.19 -2.09 20.32
N TYR A 13 -6.28 -2.86 19.74
CA TYR A 13 -5.28 -2.33 18.80
C TYR A 13 -5.95 -1.87 17.50
N ALA A 14 -6.82 -2.69 16.91
CA ALA A 14 -7.51 -2.34 15.68
C ALA A 14 -8.32 -1.05 15.84
N ASP A 15 -9.04 -0.90 16.95
CA ASP A 15 -9.87 0.28 17.23
C ASP A 15 -9.00 1.56 17.37
N ALA A 16 -7.82 1.45 18.00
CA ALA A 16 -6.89 2.58 18.14
C ALA A 16 -6.17 2.97 16.84
N HIS A 17 -6.02 2.03 15.91
CA HIS A 17 -5.18 2.18 14.71
C HIS A 17 -5.99 2.07 13.40
N GLY A 18 -7.20 2.64 13.39
CA GLY A 18 -8.00 2.80 12.17
C GLY A 18 -8.46 1.48 11.54
N GLY A 19 -8.55 0.41 12.33
CA GLY A 19 -8.90 -0.92 11.88
C GLY A 19 -7.76 -1.68 11.20
N LEU A 20 -6.50 -1.24 11.35
CA LEU A 20 -5.33 -1.95 10.83
C LEU A 20 -4.76 -2.93 11.86
N CYS A 21 -4.15 -4.02 11.39
CA CYS A 21 -3.31 -4.86 12.26
C CYS A 21 -1.95 -4.22 12.51
N ARG A 22 -1.22 -4.71 13.52
CA ARG A 22 0.08 -4.17 13.92
C ARG A 22 1.11 -4.13 12.78
N ARG A 23 1.15 -5.17 11.96
CA ARG A 23 2.05 -5.28 10.79
C ARG A 23 1.71 -4.23 9.73
N CYS A 24 0.45 -4.14 9.32
CA CYS A 24 0.01 -3.16 8.34
C CYS A 24 0.27 -1.73 8.84
N HIS A 25 -0.09 -1.42 10.09
CA HIS A 25 0.18 -0.11 10.68
C HIS A 25 1.66 0.24 10.67
N SER A 26 2.55 -0.68 11.08
CA SER A 26 3.99 -0.44 11.10
C SER A 26 4.55 -0.17 9.70
N ASN A 27 4.07 -0.90 8.69
CA ASN A 27 4.44 -0.64 7.30
C ASN A 27 4.00 0.78 6.88
N PHE A 28 2.77 1.19 7.19
CA PHE A 28 2.28 2.54 6.88
C PHE A 28 3.10 3.65 7.55
N SER A 29 3.43 3.48 8.83
CA SER A 29 4.29 4.44 9.54
C SER A 29 5.67 4.56 8.87
N PHE A 30 6.28 3.44 8.49
CA PHE A 30 7.58 3.43 7.82
C PHE A 30 7.55 4.14 6.45
N LEU A 31 6.46 4.01 5.70
CA LEU A 31 6.30 4.65 4.40
C LEU A 31 6.18 6.17 4.51
N LEU A 32 5.45 6.64 5.52
CA LEU A 32 5.35 8.06 5.83
C LEU A 32 6.73 8.64 6.21
N GLU A 33 7.49 7.91 7.03
CA GLU A 33 8.86 8.31 7.39
C GLU A 33 9.80 8.36 6.17
N LEU A 34 9.72 7.36 5.27
CA LEU A 34 10.48 7.35 4.02
C LEU A 34 10.15 8.55 3.13
N GLU A 35 8.85 8.83 2.94
CA GLU A 35 8.39 9.97 2.15
C GLU A 35 8.88 11.29 2.73
N GLN A 36 8.75 11.46 4.05
CA GLN A 36 9.14 12.67 4.75
C GLN A 36 10.65 12.93 4.66
N LYS A 37 11.45 11.86 4.71
CA LYS A 37 12.90 11.96 4.79
C LYS A 37 13.60 12.01 3.44
N TYR A 38 13.06 11.32 2.43
CA TYR A 38 13.73 11.11 1.15
C TYR A 38 12.92 11.57 -0.06
N GLY A 39 11.69 12.04 0.16
CA GLY A 39 10.81 12.49 -0.90
C GLY A 39 10.08 11.37 -1.61
N GLU A 40 9.26 11.78 -2.57
CA GLU A 40 8.30 10.93 -3.28
C GLU A 40 8.95 9.84 -4.15
N ASP A 41 10.07 10.16 -4.78
CA ASP A 41 10.79 9.24 -5.68
C ASP A 41 11.40 8.07 -4.90
N ALA A 42 11.94 8.33 -3.70
CA ALA A 42 12.47 7.27 -2.83
C ALA A 42 11.38 6.31 -2.34
N LEU A 43 10.16 6.82 -2.13
CA LEU A 43 9.02 5.97 -1.80
C LEU A 43 8.62 5.07 -2.98
N VAL A 44 8.62 5.62 -4.20
CA VAL A 44 8.37 4.85 -5.45
C VAL A 44 9.41 3.75 -5.63
N GLU A 45 10.69 4.08 -5.47
CA GLU A 45 11.80 3.13 -5.60
C GLU A 45 11.73 2.04 -4.53
N TYR A 46 11.44 2.42 -3.27
CA TYR A 46 11.21 1.46 -2.20
C TYR A 46 10.08 0.49 -2.55
N TRP A 47 8.97 1.00 -3.09
CA TRP A 47 7.85 0.17 -3.52
C TRP A 47 8.21 -0.78 -4.63
N TYR A 48 8.84 -0.25 -5.67
CA TYR A 48 9.31 -1.04 -6.80
C TYR A 48 10.28 -2.13 -6.34
N ALA A 49 11.22 -1.79 -5.45
CA ALA A 49 12.14 -2.73 -4.85
C ALA A 49 11.41 -3.78 -3.99
N GLN A 50 10.45 -3.41 -3.15
CA GLN A 50 9.66 -4.37 -2.38
C GLN A 50 8.93 -5.34 -3.31
N ILE A 51 8.20 -4.83 -4.31
CA ILE A 51 7.48 -5.63 -5.30
C ILE A 51 8.41 -6.61 -6.02
N LEU A 52 9.59 -6.16 -6.45
CA LEU A 52 10.57 -6.99 -7.15
C LEU A 52 11.27 -8.01 -6.24
N THR A 53 11.46 -7.66 -4.96
CA THR A 53 12.23 -8.48 -4.03
C THR A 53 11.37 -9.42 -3.21
N TYR A 54 10.03 -9.28 -3.20
CA TYR A 54 9.09 -9.97 -2.31
C TYR A 54 9.28 -11.50 -2.24
N PRO A 55 9.94 -12.06 -1.22
CA PRO A 55 10.24 -13.48 -1.15
C PRO A 55 9.71 -14.09 0.15
N SER A 56 8.48 -13.81 0.63
CA SER A 56 7.95 -14.45 1.87
C SER A 56 6.52 -14.04 2.33
N GLY A 57 5.57 -13.75 1.43
CA GLY A 57 4.17 -13.51 1.82
C GLY A 57 3.22 -14.44 1.07
N THR A 58 2.14 -14.91 1.70
CA THR A 58 1.11 -15.61 0.92
C THR A 58 0.49 -14.63 -0.08
N LYS A 59 -0.06 -15.15 -1.19
CA LYS A 59 -0.71 -14.32 -2.21
C LYS A 59 -1.79 -13.42 -1.60
N GLU A 60 -2.51 -13.90 -0.58
CA GLU A 60 -3.53 -13.15 0.14
C GLU A 60 -2.94 -11.97 0.94
N GLU A 61 -1.79 -12.13 1.59
CA GLU A 61 -1.13 -11.06 2.34
C GLU A 61 -0.66 -9.93 1.42
N ILE A 62 -0.20 -10.28 0.21
CA ILE A 62 0.27 -9.32 -0.79
C ILE A 62 -0.92 -8.53 -1.36
N VAL A 63 -1.98 -9.22 -1.78
CA VAL A 63 -3.21 -8.58 -2.27
C VAL A 63 -3.82 -7.67 -1.21
N CYS A 64 -3.86 -8.13 0.03
CA CYS A 64 -4.32 -7.36 1.18
C CYS A 64 -3.54 -6.04 1.32
N PHE A 65 -2.21 -6.12 1.29
CA PHE A 65 -1.35 -4.95 1.42
C PHE A 65 -1.50 -3.95 0.26
N ILE A 66 -1.55 -4.44 -0.99
CA ILE A 66 -1.77 -3.60 -2.18
C ILE A 66 -3.10 -2.86 -2.07
N ASN A 67 -4.17 -3.54 -1.61
CA ASN A 67 -5.47 -2.91 -1.43
C ASN A 67 -5.43 -1.77 -0.40
N HIS A 68 -4.76 -1.93 0.74
CA HIS A 68 -4.64 -0.81 1.70
C HIS A 68 -3.82 0.35 1.17
N LEU A 69 -2.83 0.09 0.33
CA LEU A 69 -2.07 1.15 -0.31
C LEU A 69 -2.92 1.95 -1.28
N ILE A 70 -3.77 1.26 -2.06
CA ILE A 70 -4.73 1.92 -2.93
C ILE A 70 -5.68 2.80 -2.12
N GLU A 71 -6.24 2.28 -1.03
CA GLU A 71 -7.12 3.06 -0.13
C GLU A 71 -6.41 4.29 0.46
N PHE A 72 -5.19 4.10 0.95
CA PHE A 72 -4.37 5.19 1.50
C PHE A 72 -4.12 6.30 0.47
N TYR A 73 -3.65 5.96 -0.72
CA TYR A 73 -3.39 6.96 -1.76
C TYR A 73 -4.67 7.61 -2.30
N GLN A 74 -5.79 6.88 -2.33
CA GLN A 74 -7.09 7.47 -2.64
C GLN A 74 -7.50 8.54 -1.63
N GLN A 75 -7.27 8.31 -0.33
CA GLN A 75 -7.50 9.33 0.70
C GLN A 75 -6.57 10.54 0.52
N LYS A 76 -5.29 10.30 0.21
CA LYS A 76 -4.29 11.35 0.00
C LYS A 76 -4.60 12.27 -1.18
N LEU A 77 -5.33 11.81 -2.21
CA LEU A 77 -5.78 12.68 -3.30
C LEU A 77 -6.56 13.90 -2.80
N THR A 78 -7.34 13.71 -1.72
CA THR A 78 -8.16 14.77 -1.13
C THR A 78 -7.37 15.57 -0.10
N GLU A 79 -6.52 14.90 0.68
CA GLU A 79 -5.76 15.53 1.77
C GLU A 79 -4.57 16.37 1.29
N VAL A 80 -3.96 16.00 0.14
CA VAL A 80 -2.72 16.62 -0.35
C VAL A 80 -2.80 16.95 -1.85
N PRO A 81 -3.57 18.00 -2.22
CA PRO A 81 -3.78 18.35 -3.64
C PRO A 81 -2.48 18.68 -4.39
N SER A 82 -1.48 19.20 -3.70
CA SER A 82 -0.16 19.52 -4.26
C SER A 82 0.59 18.29 -4.82
N LYS A 83 0.23 17.08 -4.35
CA LYS A 83 0.85 15.82 -4.76
C LYS A 83 -0.03 14.98 -5.70
N THR A 84 -1.09 15.57 -6.28
CA THR A 84 -2.08 14.84 -7.10
C THR A 84 -1.46 13.98 -8.20
N ASN A 85 -0.47 14.52 -8.93
CA ASN A 85 0.17 13.79 -10.03
C ASN A 85 0.96 12.57 -9.54
N TYR A 86 1.67 12.72 -8.43
CA TYR A 86 2.39 11.63 -7.78
C TYR A 86 1.43 10.54 -7.31
N ILE A 87 0.40 10.94 -6.58
CA ILE A 87 -0.59 10.02 -6.00
C ILE A 87 -1.29 9.23 -7.13
N LYS A 88 -1.63 9.87 -8.25
CA LYS A 88 -2.18 9.18 -9.43
C LYS A 88 -1.22 8.15 -10.02
N LYS A 89 0.08 8.43 -10.09
CA LYS A 89 1.10 7.46 -10.55
C LYS A 89 1.19 6.26 -9.61
N MET A 90 1.20 6.49 -8.30
CA MET A 90 1.18 5.41 -7.30
C MET A 90 -0.04 4.52 -7.43
N LEU A 91 -1.23 5.13 -7.57
CA LEU A 91 -2.48 4.39 -7.76
C LEU A 91 -2.48 3.56 -9.04
N TYR A 92 -1.93 4.09 -10.13
CA TYR A 92 -1.78 3.35 -11.39
C TYR A 92 -0.90 2.11 -11.19
N MET A 93 0.31 2.28 -10.64
CA MET A 93 1.23 1.16 -10.41
C MET A 93 0.63 0.09 -9.50
N LEU A 94 0.03 0.49 -8.38
CA LEU A 94 -0.57 -0.44 -7.42
C LEU A 94 -1.72 -1.26 -8.03
N ARG A 95 -2.57 -0.61 -8.85
CA ARG A 95 -3.66 -1.31 -9.55
C ARG A 95 -3.13 -2.28 -10.60
N SER A 96 -2.08 -1.91 -11.34
CA SER A 96 -1.45 -2.81 -12.33
C SER A 96 -0.81 -4.04 -11.71
N ILE A 97 -0.51 -4.05 -10.42
CA ILE A 97 -0.02 -5.25 -9.71
C ILE A 97 -1.19 -6.15 -9.30
N ASN A 98 -2.32 -5.55 -8.93
CA ASN A 98 -3.52 -6.30 -8.50
C ASN A 98 -4.27 -6.91 -9.69
N GLU A 99 -4.31 -6.18 -10.80
CA GLU A 99 -4.81 -6.61 -12.10
C GLU A 99 -3.68 -6.50 -13.13
N PRO A 100 -2.76 -7.48 -13.15
CA PRO A 100 -1.71 -7.54 -14.16
C PRO A 100 -2.36 -7.55 -15.54
N PHE A 101 -1.92 -6.66 -16.42
CA PHE A 101 -2.29 -6.72 -17.82
C PHE A 101 -1.82 -8.06 -18.39
N ASP A 102 -2.76 -8.89 -18.83
CA ASP A 102 -2.40 -10.13 -19.50
C ASP A 102 -1.89 -9.79 -20.91
N ILE A 103 -0.57 -9.75 -21.07
CA ILE A 103 0.08 -9.52 -22.36
C ILE A 103 -0.35 -10.53 -23.42
N GLN A 104 -0.86 -11.71 -23.03
CA GLN A 104 -1.39 -12.69 -23.96
C GLN A 104 -2.72 -12.25 -24.59
N THR A 105 -3.48 -11.35 -23.97
CA THR A 105 -4.74 -10.81 -24.52
C THR A 105 -4.53 -9.75 -25.61
N LEU A 106 -3.29 -9.29 -25.82
CA LEU A 106 -2.90 -8.33 -26.87
C LEU A 106 -2.36 -9.01 -28.14
N ARG A 107 -2.32 -10.35 -28.19
CA ARG A 107 -1.87 -11.12 -29.37
C ARG A 107 -3.03 -11.56 -30.25
#